data_AF-A0A0I9W194-F1
#
_entry.id   AF-A0A0I9W194-F1
#
_cell.length_a   1.000
_cell.length_b   1.000
_cell.length_c   1.000
_cell.angle_alpha   90.00
_cell.angle_beta   90.00
_cell.angle_gamma   90.00
#
_symmetry.space_group_name_H-M   'P 1'
#
loop_
_entity.id
_entity.type
_entity.pdbx_description
1 polymer ?
#
loop_
_entity_poly.entity_id
_entity_poly.type
_entity_poly.pdbx_seq_one_letter_code
_entity_poly.pdbx_strand_id
1 'polypeptide(L)'
;MVLPVLVLGRTSVVFADWGLPLFAAGLVSLFFSLRAFTRFKHALIATEQALNGPVEDDAWSDLRRVRRRGLLIASLPAWFGAAGALFGMEPVARLLLVFGSLVLRVLYRIPRQLH
;
A
#
# COMPACT_ATOMS: atom_id res chain seq x y z
N MET A 1 -5.57 -38.80 -9.34
CA MET A 1 -5.12 -38.29 -10.65
C MET A 1 -4.79 -36.80 -10.51
N VAL A 2 -3.58 -36.50 -10.04
CA VAL A 2 -3.16 -35.15 -9.55
C VAL A 2 -2.25 -34.43 -10.57
N LEU A 3 -2.49 -34.68 -11.86
CA LEU A 3 -1.53 -34.38 -12.92
C LEU A 3 -1.69 -33.05 -13.70
N PRO A 4 -2.79 -32.27 -13.67
CA PRO A 4 -2.82 -31.05 -14.47
C PRO A 4 -2.24 -29.81 -13.77
N VAL A 5 -2.08 -29.83 -12.44
CA VAL A 5 -1.58 -28.66 -11.66
C VAL A 5 -0.06 -28.50 -11.74
N LEU A 6 0.69 -29.58 -11.96
CA LEU A 6 2.16 -29.53 -12.01
C LEU A 6 2.73 -29.22 -13.40
N VAL A 7 1.94 -29.36 -14.47
CA VAL A 7 2.41 -29.13 -15.85
C VAL A 7 2.17 -27.68 -16.30
N LEU A 8 1.19 -26.99 -15.72
CA LEU A 8 0.95 -25.57 -15.99
C LEU A 8 1.87 -24.62 -15.18
N GLY A 9 2.96 -25.15 -14.62
CA GLY A 9 4.01 -24.38 -13.94
C GLY A 9 5.30 -24.24 -14.77
N ARG A 10 5.29 -24.65 -16.04
CA ARG A 10 6.52 -24.78 -16.84
C ARG A 10 6.49 -24.09 -18.21
N THR A 11 5.71 -23.03 -18.34
CA THR A 11 5.91 -22.05 -19.40
C THR A 11 6.30 -20.74 -18.75
N SER A 12 7.56 -20.67 -18.29
CA SER A 12 8.26 -19.40 -18.16
C SER A 12 8.31 -18.80 -19.57
N VAL A 13 7.28 -18.03 -19.91
CA VAL A 13 7.22 -17.39 -21.20
C VAL A 13 8.32 -16.34 -21.17
N VAL A 14 9.36 -16.59 -21.96
CA VAL A 14 10.50 -15.71 -22.19
C VAL A 14 10.04 -14.51 -23.02
N PHE A 15 9.08 -13.74 -22.49
CA PHE A 15 8.93 -12.33 -22.86
C PHE A 15 9.90 -11.55 -21.99
N ALA A 16 10.51 -10.48 -22.53
CA ALA A 16 11.41 -9.62 -21.78
C ALA A 16 10.87 -9.41 -20.35
N ASP A 17 11.58 -9.97 -19.36
CA ASP A 17 11.00 -10.39 -18.08
C ASP A 17 10.82 -9.19 -17.13
N TRP A 18 9.93 -8.28 -17.51
CA TRP A 18 9.59 -7.08 -16.75
C TRP A 18 8.73 -7.40 -15.52
N GLY A 19 8.23 -8.63 -15.38
CA GLY A 19 7.46 -9.07 -14.22
C GLY A 19 8.24 -8.90 -12.91
N LEU A 20 9.50 -9.32 -12.88
CA LEU A 20 10.38 -9.20 -11.71
C LEU A 20 10.70 -7.73 -11.34
N PRO A 21 11.14 -6.85 -12.26
CA PRO A 21 11.39 -5.45 -11.92
C PRO A 21 10.12 -4.68 -11.55
N LEU A 22 8.95 -4.97 -12.16
CA LEU A 22 7.68 -4.39 -11.70
C LEU A 22 7.31 -4.87 -10.29
N PHE A 23 7.56 -6.14 -9.98
CA PHE A 23 7.35 -6.67 -8.64
C PHE A 23 8.24 -5.97 -7.61
N ALA A 24 9.54 -5.84 -7.93
CA ALA A 24 10.50 -5.15 -7.09
C ALA A 24 10.11 -3.67 -6.89
N ALA A 25 9.69 -2.97 -7.94
CA ALA A 25 9.18 -1.60 -7.84
C ALA A 25 7.94 -1.51 -6.94
N GLY A 26 7.01 -2.47 -7.07
CA GLY A 26 5.84 -2.60 -6.20
C GLY A 26 6.23 -2.83 -4.74
N LEU A 27 7.21 -3.71 -4.47
CA LEU A 27 7.75 -3.96 -3.12
C LEU A 27 8.39 -2.70 -2.53
N VAL A 28 9.25 -2.01 -3.30
CA VAL A 28 9.89 -0.77 -2.87
C VAL A 28 8.84 0.30 -2.55
N SER A 29 7.74 0.35 -3.31
CA SER A 29 6.63 1.29 -3.04
C SER A 29 5.99 1.11 -1.64
N LEU A 30 6.01 -0.10 -1.07
CA LEU A 30 5.52 -0.36 0.29
C LEU A 30 6.33 0.42 1.35
N PHE A 31 7.65 0.55 1.15
CA PHE A 31 8.52 1.27 2.09
C PHE A 31 8.25 2.77 2.09
N PHE A 32 7.83 3.36 0.97
CA PHE A 32 7.37 4.75 0.94
C PHE A 32 6.12 4.94 1.81
N SER A 33 5.26 3.93 1.89
CA SER A 33 4.09 3.97 2.77
C SER A 33 4.46 3.89 4.26
N LEU A 34 5.54 3.20 4.64
CA LEU A 34 6.03 3.21 6.03
C LEU A 34 6.44 4.62 6.47
N ARG A 35 7.17 5.34 5.61
CA ARG A 35 7.57 6.73 5.90
C ARG A 35 6.37 7.67 5.97
N ALA A 36 5.37 7.47 5.11
CA ALA A 36 4.11 8.21 5.17
C ALA A 36 3.30 7.89 6.43
N PHE A 37 3.32 6.63 6.89
CA PHE A 37 2.65 6.22 8.12
C PHE A 37 3.30 6.87 9.36
N THR A 38 4.63 6.98 9.40
CA THR A 38 5.31 7.72 10.48
C THR A 38 4.83 9.17 10.54
N ARG A 39 4.66 9.85 9.40
CA ARG A 39 4.08 11.21 9.36
C ARG A 39 2.64 11.25 9.86
N PHE A 40 1.83 10.26 9.47
CA PHE A 40 0.46 10.14 9.96
C PHE A 40 0.41 9.99 11.49
N LYS A 41 1.28 9.18 12.09
CA LYS A 41 1.38 9.06 13.56
C LYS A 41 1.73 10.39 14.24
N HIS A 42 2.68 11.15 13.69
CA HIS A 42 3.03 12.46 14.26
C HIS A 42 1.87 13.45 14.14
N ALA A 43 1.17 13.46 13.00
CA ALA A 43 -0.02 14.30 12.83
C ALA A 43 -1.14 13.90 13.79
N LEU A 44 -1.30 12.60 14.05
CA LEU A 44 -2.26 12.07 15.01
C LEU A 44 -1.97 12.57 16.44
N ILE A 45 -0.72 12.44 16.89
CA ILE A 45 -0.27 12.92 18.21
C ILE A 45 -0.44 14.43 18.32
N ALA A 46 -0.09 15.18 17.26
CA ALA A 46 -0.29 16.63 17.24
C ALA A 46 -1.77 17.02 17.32
N THR A 47 -2.66 16.24 16.69
CA THR A 47 -4.11 16.46 16.77
C THR A 47 -4.63 16.17 18.19
N GLU A 48 -4.14 15.11 18.82
CA GLU A 48 -4.48 14.77 20.21
C GLU A 48 -3.98 15.82 21.21
N GLN A 49 -2.81 16.41 20.98
CA GLN A 49 -2.28 17.52 21.80
C GLN A 49 -3.03 18.84 21.59
N ALA A 50 -3.60 19.05 20.40
CA ALA A 50 -4.35 20.26 20.06
C ALA A 50 -5.83 20.18 20.46
N LEU A 51 -6.30 19.04 20.98
CA LEU A 51 -7.68 18.80 21.37
C LEU A 51 -8.12 19.80 22.45
N ASN A 52 -9.29 20.43 22.29
CA ASN A 52 -9.81 21.50 23.15
C ASN A 52 -8.99 22.81 23.14
N GLY A 53 -8.08 22.96 22.17
CA GLY A 53 -7.28 24.16 21.97
C GLY A 53 -7.79 25.04 20.82
N PRO A 54 -7.31 26.30 20.72
CA PRO A 54 -7.71 27.21 19.64
C PRO A 54 -7.20 26.78 18.25
N VAL A 55 -6.30 25.81 18.18
CA VAL A 55 -5.68 25.27 16.96
C VAL A 55 -6.21 23.88 16.57
N GLU A 56 -7.28 23.42 17.22
CA GLU A 56 -7.89 22.11 16.98
C GLU A 56 -8.31 21.90 15.52
N ASP A 57 -9.01 22.88 14.94
CA ASP A 57 -9.52 22.80 13.55
C ASP A 57 -8.39 22.63 12.52
N ASP A 58 -7.28 23.35 12.73
CA ASP A 58 -6.10 23.28 11.88
C ASP A 58 -5.43 21.91 11.97
N ALA A 59 -5.27 21.38 13.19
CA ALA A 59 -4.69 20.06 13.41
C ALA A 59 -5.53 18.93 12.77
N TRP A 60 -6.86 19.01 12.87
CA TRP A 60 -7.76 18.09 12.16
C TRP A 60 -7.65 18.22 10.64
N SER A 61 -7.46 19.44 10.12
CA SER A 61 -7.28 19.69 8.70
C SER A 61 -6.00 19.04 8.17
N ASP A 62 -4.91 19.13 8.93
CA ASP A 62 -3.62 18.54 8.59
C ASP A 62 -3.65 17.02 8.68
N LEU A 63 -4.30 16.46 9.70
CA LEU A 63 -4.53 15.03 9.80
C LEU A 63 -5.27 14.48 8.57
N ARG A 64 -6.32 15.17 8.11
CA ARG A 64 -7.05 14.81 6.88
C ARG A 64 -6.17 14.86 5.64
N ARG A 65 -5.32 15.88 5.50
CA ARG A 65 -4.38 16.03 4.36
C ARG A 65 -3.34 14.90 4.36
N VAL A 66 -2.72 14.63 5.51
CA VAL A 66 -1.70 13.58 5.67
C VAL A 66 -2.31 12.20 5.42
N ARG A 67 -3.52 11.93 5.94
CA ARG A 67 -4.25 10.67 5.70
C ARG A 67 -4.55 10.45 4.22
N ARG A 68 -5.05 11.47 3.51
CA ARG A 68 -5.32 11.38 2.06
C ARG A 68 -4.06 11.05 1.27
N ARG A 69 -2.94 11.74 1.56
CA ARG A 69 -1.65 11.45 0.92
C ARG A 69 -1.15 10.04 1.24
N GLY A 70 -1.27 9.61 2.49
CA GLY A 70 -0.92 8.25 2.92
C GLY A 70 -1.73 7.17 2.19
N LEU A 71 -3.03 7.37 2.02
CA LEU A 71 -3.91 6.45 1.29
C LEU A 71 -3.57 6.37 -0.21
N LEU A 72 -3.17 7.49 -0.84
CA LEU A 72 -2.70 7.49 -2.22
C LEU A 72 -1.40 6.69 -2.37
N ILE A 73 -0.42 6.92 -1.48
CA ILE A 73 0.84 6.17 -1.48
C ILE A 73 0.59 4.69 -1.22
N ALA A 74 -0.31 4.36 -0.28
CA ALA A 74 -0.70 2.99 0.02
C ALA A 74 -1.38 2.28 -1.16
N SER A 75 -1.92 3.01 -2.13
CA SER A 75 -2.52 2.43 -3.34
C SER A 75 -1.49 2.10 -4.44
N LEU A 76 -0.28 2.66 -4.39
CA LEU A 76 0.78 2.42 -5.38
C LEU A 76 1.10 0.93 -5.59
N PRO A 77 1.28 0.09 -4.55
CA PRO A 77 1.57 -1.32 -4.75
C PRO A 77 0.47 -2.05 -5.55
N ALA A 78 -0.80 -1.73 -5.30
CA ALA A 78 -1.92 -2.32 -6.04
C ALA A 78 -1.91 -1.89 -7.52
N TRP A 79 -1.55 -0.64 -7.82
CA TRP A 79 -1.35 -0.17 -9.20
C TRP A 79 -0.20 -0.90 -9.89
N PHE A 80 0.93 -1.14 -9.20
CA PHE A 80 2.03 -1.95 -9.73
C PHE A 80 1.61 -3.41 -9.97
N GLY A 81 0.80 -4.00 -9.09
CA GLY A 81 0.24 -5.34 -9.30
C GLY A 81 -0.74 -5.40 -10.49
N ALA A 82 -1.57 -4.37 -10.68
CA ALA A 82 -2.47 -4.27 -11.82
C ALA A 82 -1.71 -4.09 -13.14
N ALA A 83 -0.69 -3.23 -13.18
CA ALA A 83 0.20 -3.10 -14.33
C ALA A 83 0.93 -4.42 -14.61
N GLY A 84 1.44 -5.09 -13.58
CA GLY A 84 2.09 -6.40 -13.68
C GLY A 84 1.21 -7.47 -14.33
N ALA A 85 -0.13 -7.37 -14.22
CA ALA A 85 -1.03 -8.30 -14.90
C ALA A 85 -0.92 -8.26 -16.43
N LEU A 86 -0.56 -7.10 -16.98
CA LEU A 86 -0.37 -6.90 -18.42
C LEU A 86 1.04 -7.32 -18.89
N PHE A 87 2.02 -7.33 -17.99
CA PHE A 87 3.43 -7.65 -18.28
C PHE A 87 3.84 -9.09 -17.90
N GLY A 88 2.86 -9.99 -17.70
CA GLY A 88 3.14 -11.41 -17.43
C GLY A 88 3.57 -11.72 -16.00
N MET A 89 3.31 -10.84 -15.04
CA MET A 89 3.64 -11.07 -13.63
C MET A 89 2.87 -12.28 -13.06
N GLU A 90 3.56 -13.10 -12.29
CA GLU A 90 2.99 -14.21 -11.53
C GLU A 90 1.72 -13.77 -10.75
N PRO A 91 0.61 -14.54 -10.81
CA PRO A 91 -0.61 -14.21 -10.08
C PRO A 91 -0.39 -14.05 -8.58
N VAL A 92 0.48 -14.87 -7.99
CA VAL A 92 0.83 -14.81 -6.57
C VAL A 92 1.50 -13.47 -6.23
N ALA A 93 2.45 -13.03 -7.05
CA ALA A 93 3.14 -11.75 -6.86
C ALA A 93 2.16 -10.56 -6.91
N ARG A 94 1.19 -10.58 -7.83
CA ARG A 94 0.12 -9.59 -7.91
C ARG A 94 -0.74 -9.57 -6.66
N LEU A 95 -1.16 -10.74 -6.19
CA LEU A 95 -1.96 -10.86 -4.97
C LEU A 95 -1.20 -10.31 -3.76
N LEU A 96 0.09 -10.60 -3.60
CA LEU A 96 0.90 -10.05 -2.51
C LEU A 96 0.91 -8.51 -2.52
N LEU A 97 1.07 -7.88 -3.68
CA LEU A 97 1.06 -6.42 -3.79
C LEU A 97 -0.32 -5.82 -3.44
N VAL A 98 -1.40 -6.47 -3.87
CA VAL A 98 -2.77 -6.06 -3.54
C VAL A 98 -3.04 -6.20 -2.04
N PHE A 99 -2.67 -7.33 -1.43
CA PHE A 99 -2.80 -7.54 0.01
C PHE A 99 -1.93 -6.56 0.80
N GLY A 100 -0.70 -6.30 0.36
CA GLY A 100 0.18 -5.30 0.97
C GLY A 100 -0.45 -3.91 0.95
N SER A 101 -1.02 -3.50 -0.18
CA SER A 101 -1.79 -2.25 -0.31
C SER A 101 -3.00 -2.21 0.65
N LEU A 102 -3.75 -3.30 0.76
CA LEU A 102 -4.90 -3.40 1.65
C LEU A 102 -4.49 -3.25 3.13
N VAL A 103 -3.46 -3.97 3.55
CA VAL A 103 -2.90 -3.89 4.91
C VAL A 103 -2.45 -2.46 5.23
N LEU A 104 -1.78 -1.79 4.28
CA LEU A 104 -1.39 -0.38 4.46
C LEU A 104 -2.61 0.53 4.62
N ARG A 105 -3.69 0.34 3.86
CA ARG A 105 -4.92 1.14 4.01
C ARG A 105 -5.59 0.91 5.37
N VAL A 106 -5.58 -0.32 5.88
CA VAL A 106 -6.05 -0.64 7.23
C VAL A 106 -5.23 0.11 8.29
N LEU A 107 -3.93 0.29 8.06
CA LEU A 107 -3.04 1.03 8.96
C LEU A 107 -3.39 2.53 9.07
N TYR A 108 -4.01 3.12 8.03
CA TYR A 108 -4.51 4.51 8.05
C TYR A 108 -5.93 4.66 8.62
N ARG A 109 -6.44 3.63 9.31
CA ARG A 109 -7.69 3.71 10.05
C ARG A 109 -7.49 4.62 11.27
N ILE A 110 -8.38 5.59 11.44
CA ILE A 110 -8.36 6.48 12.61
C ILE A 110 -8.63 5.62 13.85
N PRO A 111 -7.75 5.66 14.88
CA PRO A 111 -8.00 4.95 16.13
C PRO A 111 -9.22 5.53 16.83
N ARG A 112 -9.99 4.65 17.48
CA ARG A 112 -11.20 5.02 18.23
C ARG A 112 -10.96 5.97 19.41
N GLN A 113 -9.71 6.24 19.75
CA GLN A 113 -9.32 7.14 20.83
C GLN A 113 -9.57 8.62 20.51
N LEU A 114 -9.75 8.97 19.22
CA LEU A 114 -10.09 10.32 18.76
C LEU A 114 -11.59 10.47 18.43
N HIS A 115 -12.45 9.61 18.98
CA HIS A 115 -13.87 9.54 18.70
C HIS A 115 -14.71 9.83 19.93
#